data_AF-A0A2G2YZA6-F1
#
_entry.id   AF-A0A2G2YZA6-F1
#
_cell.length_a   1.000
_cell.length_b   1.000
_cell.length_c   1.000
_cell.angle_alpha   90.00
_cell.angle_beta   90.00
_cell.angle_gamma   90.00
#
_symmetry.space_group_name_H-M   'P 1'
#
loop_
_entity.id
_entity.type
_entity.pdbx_description
1 polymer ?
#
loop_
_entity_poly.entity_id
_entity_poly.type
_entity_poly.pdbx_seq_one_letter_code
_entity_poly.pdbx_strand_id
1 'polypeptide(L)'
;MHKDHGGIPWTSGDKTMLRSTTMQDPISYGYMRSVTTQAKAPAQARKMGAVKVSMLSPGIIYEPYAPREKIPFWKRYFTRNGWKRTKEDLTSELKSAYAIAKLRKAGYSKQKFYTEAVSIYKEINTQMADGGKATLRKLVTDRMYSALKNEIKQRESVWPTVYWELIEPIVKVRTLRARLASTKP
;
A
#
# COMPACT_ATOMS: atom_id res chain seq x y z
N MET A 1 -22.76 -61.97 19.35
CA MET A 1 -21.76 -62.13 18.27
C MET A 1 -20.55 -61.29 18.63
N HIS A 2 -19.38 -61.92 18.69
CA HIS A 2 -18.08 -61.32 19.03
C HIS A 2 -17.58 -60.34 17.96
N LYS A 3 -16.95 -59.24 18.39
CA LYS A 3 -15.53 -58.96 18.10
C LYS A 3 -15.00 -57.79 18.96
N ASP A 4 -14.07 -58.15 19.86
CA ASP A 4 -13.00 -57.31 20.41
C ASP A 4 -12.07 -56.80 19.26
N HIS A 5 -11.17 -55.81 19.33
CA HIS A 5 -10.25 -55.25 20.33
C HIS A 5 -9.97 -53.79 19.87
N GLY A 6 -9.48 -52.79 20.61
CA GLY A 6 -8.72 -52.68 21.85
C GLY A 6 -8.09 -51.27 21.85
N GLY A 7 -7.69 -50.77 23.03
CA GLY A 7 -6.87 -49.56 23.17
C GLY A 7 -7.51 -48.45 24.01
N ILE A 8 -7.10 -48.38 25.27
CA ILE A 8 -7.54 -47.42 26.30
C ILE A 8 -6.59 -46.16 26.27
N PRO A 9 -6.67 -45.18 27.20
CA PRO A 9 -7.02 -43.76 27.01
C PRO A 9 -5.87 -42.80 27.42
N TRP A 10 -6.21 -41.59 27.91
CA TRP A 10 -5.37 -40.52 28.55
C TRP A 10 -4.82 -39.46 27.56
N THR A 11 -4.92 -38.14 27.76
CA THR A 11 -5.30 -37.30 28.91
C THR A 11 -6.03 -36.01 28.51
N SER A 12 -6.90 -35.59 29.43
CA SER A 12 -7.48 -34.27 29.61
C SER A 12 -6.50 -33.33 30.33
N GLY A 13 -6.50 -32.06 29.92
CA GLY A 13 -6.31 -30.88 30.78
C GLY A 13 -4.97 -30.69 31.49
N ASP A 14 -4.29 -29.58 31.18
CA ASP A 14 -4.05 -28.57 32.23
C ASP A 14 -3.62 -27.21 31.65
N LYS A 15 -4.23 -26.16 32.18
CA LYS A 15 -3.85 -24.76 31.93
C LYS A 15 -2.88 -24.35 33.03
N THR A 16 -1.59 -24.33 32.75
CA THR A 16 -0.60 -23.75 33.64
C THR A 16 -0.49 -22.24 33.39
N MET A 17 -1.23 -21.47 34.20
CA MET A 17 -0.91 -20.07 34.47
C MET A 17 0.37 -20.01 35.31
N LEU A 18 1.45 -19.44 34.76
CA LEU A 18 2.62 -19.04 35.53
C LEU A 18 2.66 -17.52 35.62
N ARG A 19 2.23 -17.04 36.79
CA ARG A 19 2.43 -15.67 37.27
C ARG A 19 3.60 -15.72 38.24
N SER A 20 4.75 -15.16 37.85
CA SER A 20 5.87 -14.92 38.75
C SER A 20 6.02 -13.42 38.94
N THR A 21 5.67 -12.99 40.15
CA THR A 21 5.97 -11.66 40.69
C THR A 21 7.30 -11.77 41.42
N THR A 22 8.32 -11.09 40.93
CA THR A 22 9.56 -10.89 41.68
C THR A 22 9.87 -9.41 41.64
N MET A 23 9.64 -8.74 42.78
CA MET A 23 10.25 -7.45 43.07
C MET A 23 11.76 -7.69 43.25
N GLN A 24 12.57 -7.02 42.46
CA GLN A 24 13.99 -6.83 42.77
C GLN A 24 14.18 -5.38 43.16
N ASP A 25 14.45 -5.17 44.45
CA ASP A 25 14.99 -3.91 44.97
C ASP A 25 16.37 -3.66 44.32
N PRO A 26 16.69 -2.40 43.95
CA PRO A 26 17.99 -2.07 43.39
C PRO A 26 19.03 -2.06 44.51
N ILE A 27 19.83 -3.13 44.60
CA ILE A 27 21.06 -3.11 45.38
C ILE A 27 22.08 -2.26 44.62
N SER A 28 22.21 -1.02 45.09
CA SER A 28 23.26 -0.07 44.76
C SER A 28 24.64 -0.65 45.11
N TYR A 29 25.50 -0.84 44.11
CA TYR A 29 26.93 -0.90 44.29
C TYR A 29 27.66 -0.23 43.12
N GLY A 30 28.50 0.74 43.48
CA GLY A 30 29.76 0.98 42.77
C GLY A 30 29.68 1.95 41.61
N TYR A 31 30.07 3.19 41.89
CA TYR A 31 30.59 4.14 40.91
C TYR A 31 31.53 3.45 39.90
N MET A 32 31.06 3.24 38.67
CA MET A 32 31.91 3.07 37.49
C MET A 32 31.66 4.26 36.58
N ARG A 33 32.54 5.25 36.71
CA ARG A 33 32.63 6.41 35.83
C ARG A 33 32.97 5.91 34.42
N SER A 34 31.97 5.67 33.59
CA SER A 34 32.15 5.44 32.16
C SER A 34 32.65 6.75 31.55
N VAL A 35 33.96 6.87 31.41
CA VAL A 35 34.60 7.94 30.65
C VAL A 35 34.22 7.71 29.19
N THR A 36 33.15 8.37 28.75
CA THR A 36 32.84 8.52 27.32
C THR A 36 33.96 9.34 26.70
N THR A 37 35.02 8.69 26.23
CA THR A 37 35.84 9.26 25.17
C THR A 37 34.91 9.47 23.99
N GLN A 38 34.54 10.72 23.72
CA GLN A 38 33.90 11.09 22.47
C GLN A 38 34.89 10.81 21.34
N ALA A 39 34.91 9.57 20.86
CA ALA A 39 35.57 9.23 19.61
C ALA A 39 34.85 10.03 18.53
N LYS A 40 35.52 11.11 18.09
CA LYS A 40 35.04 12.02 17.06
C LYS A 40 34.84 11.19 15.79
N ALA A 41 33.60 10.80 15.52
CA ALA A 41 33.27 10.05 14.31
C ALA A 41 33.87 10.76 13.09
N PRO A 42 34.44 10.01 12.13
CA PRO A 42 35.16 10.58 11.00
C PRO A 42 34.29 11.60 10.26
N ALA A 43 34.87 12.73 9.88
CA ALA A 43 34.15 13.87 9.30
C ALA A 43 33.32 13.51 8.06
N GLN A 44 33.61 12.39 7.40
CA GLN A 44 32.83 11.83 6.30
C GLN A 44 31.40 11.43 6.71
N ALA A 45 31.18 10.92 7.93
CA ALA A 45 29.84 10.55 8.40
C ALA A 45 28.96 11.78 8.73
N ARG A 46 29.56 12.91 9.10
CA ARG A 46 28.84 14.17 9.37
C ARG A 46 28.34 14.85 8.09
N LYS A 47 28.91 14.56 6.93
CA LYS A 47 28.51 15.16 5.64
C LYS A 47 27.30 14.49 4.97
N MET A 48 26.82 13.36 5.51
CA MET A 48 25.65 12.65 4.95
C MET A 48 24.30 13.26 5.37
N GLY A 49 24.29 14.18 6.34
CA GLY A 49 23.06 14.79 6.87
C GLY A 49 22.36 15.81 5.96
N ALA A 50 22.96 16.16 4.82
CA ALA A 50 22.44 17.18 3.89
C ALA A 50 22.10 16.63 2.49
N VAL A 51 21.92 15.30 2.35
CA VAL A 51 21.40 14.74 1.10
C VAL A 51 19.91 15.04 1.01
N LYS A 52 19.56 16.09 0.28
CA LYS A 52 18.18 16.41 -0.07
C LYS A 52 17.65 15.35 -1.03
N VAL A 53 16.98 14.33 -0.50
CA VAL A 53 16.34 13.29 -1.30
C VAL A 53 15.10 13.89 -1.97
N SER A 54 15.11 14.02 -3.29
CA SER A 54 13.92 14.35 -4.08
C SER A 54 13.08 13.09 -4.25
N MET A 55 11.94 13.03 -3.57
CA MET A 55 10.97 11.95 -3.77
C MET A 55 10.06 12.28 -4.97
N LEU A 56 10.07 11.44 -6.00
CA LEU A 56 9.19 11.59 -7.16
C LEU A 56 7.74 11.21 -6.84
N SER A 57 7.53 10.22 -5.97
CA SER A 57 6.21 9.76 -5.57
C SER A 57 6.13 9.54 -4.06
N PRO A 58 5.08 10.05 -3.38
CA PRO A 58 4.87 9.82 -1.96
C PRO A 58 4.51 8.36 -1.63
N GLY A 59 4.19 7.53 -2.64
CA GLY A 59 3.84 6.13 -2.45
C GLY A 59 2.54 5.87 -1.68
N ILE A 60 1.78 6.90 -1.29
CA ILE A 60 0.55 6.75 -0.48
C ILE A 60 -0.67 7.18 -1.30
N ILE A 61 -1.75 6.39 -1.19
CA ILE A 61 -3.06 6.75 -1.73
C ILE A 61 -3.80 7.54 -0.66
N TYR A 62 -4.00 8.84 -0.90
CA TYR A 62 -4.58 9.76 0.10
C TYR A 62 -6.03 9.44 0.48
N GLU A 63 -6.87 9.14 -0.52
CA GLU A 63 -8.27 8.82 -0.29
C GLU A 63 -8.65 7.61 -1.17
N PRO A 64 -8.52 6.37 -0.66
CA PRO A 64 -8.76 5.16 -1.45
C PRO A 64 -10.19 5.14 -1.98
N TYR A 65 -10.35 4.66 -3.21
CA TYR A 65 -11.68 4.47 -3.78
C TYR A 65 -12.31 3.22 -3.17
N ALA A 66 -13.53 3.37 -2.67
CA ALA A 66 -14.38 2.25 -2.24
C ALA A 66 -15.63 2.23 -3.12
N PRO A 67 -16.04 1.07 -3.65
CA PRO A 67 -17.34 0.90 -4.29
C PRO A 67 -18.44 1.33 -3.31
N ARG A 68 -19.34 2.20 -3.76
CA ARG A 68 -20.43 2.70 -2.92
C ARG A 68 -21.70 1.89 -3.16
N GLU A 69 -22.35 1.50 -2.06
CA GLU A 69 -23.67 0.88 -2.10
C GLU A 69 -24.72 1.90 -2.56
N LYS A 70 -25.68 1.43 -3.36
CA LYS A 70 -26.78 2.27 -3.83
C LYS A 70 -27.74 2.52 -2.66
N ILE A 71 -27.96 3.79 -2.31
CA ILE A 71 -28.95 4.18 -1.30
C ILE A 71 -30.25 4.52 -2.03
N PRO A 72 -31.40 3.91 -1.68
CA PRO A 72 -32.68 4.28 -2.26
C PRO A 72 -33.02 5.73 -1.92
N PHE A 73 -33.67 6.43 -2.85
CA PHE A 73 -33.90 7.88 -2.74
C PHE A 73 -34.61 8.27 -1.44
N TRP A 74 -35.60 7.50 -0.99
CA TRP A 74 -36.30 7.75 0.29
C TRP A 74 -35.34 7.74 1.47
N LYS A 75 -34.44 6.75 1.58
CA LYS A 75 -33.44 6.72 2.67
C LYS A 75 -32.47 7.90 2.60
N ARG A 76 -32.21 8.41 1.39
CA ARG A 76 -31.31 9.54 1.14
C ARG A 76 -31.85 10.85 1.72
N TYR A 77 -33.15 11.10 1.56
CA TYR A 77 -33.80 12.35 1.99
C TYR A 77 -34.42 12.27 3.39
N PHE A 78 -34.96 11.11 3.79
CA PHE A 78 -35.78 10.99 5.00
C PHE A 78 -35.05 10.39 6.21
N THR A 79 -33.79 9.97 6.07
CA THR A 79 -32.98 9.48 7.20
C THR A 79 -31.79 10.40 7.46
N ARG A 80 -31.51 10.72 8.73
CA ARG A 80 -30.32 11.50 9.14
C ARG A 80 -29.01 10.90 8.61
N ASN A 81 -28.90 9.57 8.63
CA ASN A 81 -27.78 8.84 8.06
C ASN A 81 -27.68 9.00 6.53
N GLY A 82 -28.82 9.08 5.82
CA GLY A 82 -28.88 9.35 4.39
C GLY A 82 -28.36 10.74 4.03
N TRP A 83 -28.72 11.76 4.81
CA TRP A 83 -28.21 13.12 4.66
C TRP A 83 -26.69 13.20 4.87
N LYS A 84 -26.18 12.54 5.91
CA LYS A 84 -24.73 12.46 6.15
C LYS A 84 -24.00 11.84 4.96
N ARG A 85 -24.49 10.70 4.45
CA ARG A 85 -23.90 10.02 3.28
C ARG A 85 -23.99 10.88 2.01
N THR A 86 -25.10 11.57 1.78
CA THR A 86 -25.27 12.45 0.62
C THR A 86 -24.30 13.62 0.63
N LYS A 87 -24.08 14.21 1.81
CA LYS A 87 -23.06 15.24 2.00
C LYS A 87 -21.65 14.72 1.71
N GLU A 88 -21.33 13.52 2.19
CA GLU A 88 -20.04 12.85 1.92
C GLU A 88 -19.84 12.52 0.43
N ASP A 89 -20.90 12.08 -0.25
CA ASP A 89 -20.91 11.82 -1.70
C ASP A 89 -20.61 13.12 -2.47
N LEU A 90 -21.40 14.17 -2.20
CA LEU A 90 -21.26 15.47 -2.86
C LEU A 90 -19.87 16.07 -2.62
N THR A 91 -19.41 16.09 -1.38
CA THR A 91 -18.07 16.62 -1.06
C THR A 91 -16.95 15.82 -1.75
N SER A 92 -17.09 14.49 -1.86
CA SER A 92 -16.13 13.66 -2.57
C SER A 92 -16.12 13.91 -4.08
N GLU A 93 -17.28 14.15 -4.69
CA GLU A 93 -17.42 14.52 -6.10
C GLU A 93 -16.85 15.92 -6.36
N LEU A 94 -17.14 16.89 -5.50
CA LEU A 94 -16.59 18.24 -5.57
C LEU A 94 -15.05 18.25 -5.49
N LYS A 95 -14.46 17.45 -4.58
CA LYS A 95 -12.99 17.25 -4.53
C LYS A 95 -12.43 16.71 -5.85
N SER A 96 -13.16 15.79 -6.49
CA SER A 96 -12.75 15.23 -7.80
C SER A 96 -12.86 16.28 -8.91
N ALA A 97 -13.96 17.01 -8.95
CA ALA A 97 -14.20 18.07 -9.93
C ALA A 97 -13.15 19.17 -9.80
N TYR A 98 -12.82 19.59 -8.57
CA TYR A 98 -11.78 20.57 -8.29
C TYR A 98 -10.40 20.07 -8.76
N ALA A 99 -10.03 18.82 -8.47
CA ALA A 99 -8.78 18.24 -8.93
C ALA A 99 -8.68 18.23 -10.47
N ILE A 100 -9.75 17.83 -11.15
CA ILE A 100 -9.82 17.84 -12.62
C ILE A 100 -9.75 19.27 -13.17
N ALA A 101 -10.41 20.23 -12.55
CA ALA A 101 -10.33 21.63 -12.95
C ALA A 101 -8.89 22.17 -12.84
N LYS A 102 -8.17 21.81 -11.77
CA LYS A 102 -6.76 22.18 -11.62
C LYS A 102 -5.87 21.49 -12.66
N LEU A 103 -6.12 20.22 -12.97
CA LEU A 103 -5.42 19.50 -14.04
C LEU A 103 -5.67 20.10 -15.43
N ARG A 104 -6.89 20.57 -15.70
CA ARG A 104 -7.21 21.23 -16.98
C ARG A 104 -6.40 22.51 -17.21
N LYS A 105 -6.11 23.27 -16.14
CA LYS A 105 -5.21 24.42 -16.22
C LYS A 105 -3.79 24.03 -16.64
N ALA A 106 -3.38 22.79 -16.38
CA ALA A 106 -2.08 22.23 -16.77
C ALA A 106 -2.12 21.49 -18.13
N GLY A 107 -3.21 21.56 -18.90
CA GLY A 107 -3.32 20.94 -20.23
C GLY A 107 -3.91 19.53 -20.26
N TYR A 108 -4.54 19.08 -19.18
CA TYR A 108 -5.17 17.75 -19.13
C TYR A 108 -6.30 17.56 -20.14
N SER A 109 -6.25 16.46 -20.89
CA SER A 109 -7.36 15.96 -21.73
C SER A 109 -7.76 14.54 -21.33
N LYS A 110 -9.07 14.30 -21.23
CA LYS A 110 -9.64 13.02 -20.79
C LYS A 110 -9.34 11.88 -21.77
N GLN A 111 -9.41 12.14 -23.08
CA GLN A 111 -9.19 11.11 -24.10
C GLN A 111 -7.71 10.69 -24.13
N LYS A 112 -6.79 11.66 -24.14
CA LYS A 112 -5.35 11.41 -24.10
C LYS A 112 -4.95 10.60 -22.86
N PHE A 113 -5.50 10.99 -21.70
CA PHE A 113 -5.27 10.25 -20.47
C PHE A 113 -5.73 8.78 -20.55
N TYR A 114 -6.85 8.49 -21.22
CA TYR A 114 -7.33 7.11 -21.38
C TYR A 114 -6.49 6.30 -22.35
N THR A 115 -6.07 6.89 -23.47
CA THR A 115 -5.18 6.21 -24.42
C THR A 115 -3.83 5.90 -23.79
N GLU A 116 -3.25 6.87 -23.08
CA GLU A 116 -1.98 6.72 -22.35
C GLU A 116 -2.08 5.71 -21.20
N ALA A 117 -3.18 5.72 -20.44
CA ALA A 117 -3.36 4.76 -19.35
C ALA A 117 -3.44 3.31 -19.87
N VAL A 118 -4.09 3.10 -21.01
CA VAL A 118 -4.15 1.78 -21.66
C VAL A 118 -2.78 1.37 -22.21
N SER A 119 -2.05 2.29 -22.86
CA SER A 119 -0.72 1.98 -23.38
C SER A 119 0.26 1.62 -22.26
N ILE A 120 0.31 2.43 -21.19
CA ILE A 120 1.15 2.17 -20.02
C ILE A 120 0.78 0.84 -19.37
N TYR A 121 -0.51 0.51 -19.26
CA TYR A 121 -0.95 -0.76 -18.71
C TYR A 121 -0.46 -1.95 -19.55
N LYS A 122 -0.57 -1.87 -20.88
CA LYS A 122 -0.04 -2.90 -21.79
C LYS A 122 1.47 -3.04 -21.64
N GLU A 123 2.20 -1.93 -21.72
CA GLU A 123 3.65 -1.92 -21.61
C GLU A 123 4.12 -2.52 -20.27
N ILE A 124 3.50 -2.15 -19.15
CA ILE A 124 3.84 -2.71 -17.84
C ILE A 124 3.62 -4.22 -17.82
N ASN A 125 2.52 -4.74 -18.37
CA ASN A 125 2.24 -6.16 -18.34
C ASN A 125 3.13 -6.96 -19.32
N THR A 126 3.47 -6.41 -20.49
CA THR A 126 4.46 -7.01 -21.39
C THR A 126 5.84 -7.05 -20.73
N GLN A 127 6.28 -5.95 -20.12
CA GLN A 127 7.54 -5.93 -19.35
C GLN A 127 7.49 -6.83 -18.12
N MET A 128 6.29 -7.00 -17.54
CA MET A 128 6.04 -8.03 -16.54
C MET A 128 6.35 -9.37 -17.17
N ALA A 129 5.66 -9.81 -18.22
CA ALA A 129 5.87 -11.10 -18.86
C ALA A 129 7.35 -11.37 -19.23
N ASP A 130 8.02 -10.38 -19.82
CA ASP A 130 9.41 -10.50 -20.30
C ASP A 130 10.46 -10.49 -19.17
N GLY A 131 10.13 -9.95 -17.98
CA GLY A 131 11.06 -9.85 -16.84
C GLY A 131 12.02 -8.66 -16.87
N GLY A 132 11.72 -7.64 -17.70
CA GLY A 132 12.53 -6.42 -17.86
C GLY A 132 12.54 -5.50 -16.63
N LYS A 133 13.39 -5.77 -15.63
CA LYS A 133 13.45 -5.01 -14.36
C LYS A 133 13.87 -3.54 -14.55
N ALA A 134 14.78 -3.24 -15.48
CA ALA A 134 15.32 -1.89 -15.66
C ALA A 134 14.35 -0.93 -16.39
N THR A 135 13.65 -1.44 -17.40
CA THR A 135 12.60 -0.72 -18.17
C THR A 135 11.39 -0.46 -17.28
N LEU A 136 10.97 -1.45 -16.49
CA LEU A 136 9.84 -1.35 -15.56
C LEU A 136 10.01 -0.23 -14.54
N ARG A 137 11.23 0.00 -14.02
CA ARG A 137 11.50 1.08 -13.06
C ARG A 137 11.24 2.48 -13.62
N LYS A 138 11.41 2.68 -14.93
CA LYS A 138 11.15 3.98 -15.59
C LYS A 138 9.66 4.23 -15.80
N LEU A 139 8.89 3.17 -16.00
CA LEU A 139 7.44 3.24 -16.26
C LEU A 139 6.60 3.38 -14.99
N VAL A 140 7.12 2.88 -13.86
CA VAL A 140 6.34 2.66 -12.64
C VAL A 140 6.90 3.47 -11.47
N THR A 141 6.03 3.86 -10.53
CA THR A 141 6.42 4.52 -9.28
C THR A 141 7.25 3.59 -8.38
N ASP A 142 8.14 4.14 -7.55
CA ASP A 142 9.08 3.35 -6.73
C ASP A 142 8.39 2.29 -5.84
N ARG A 143 7.24 2.63 -5.25
CA ARG A 143 6.46 1.69 -4.41
C ARG A 143 5.93 0.53 -5.22
N MET A 144 5.36 0.81 -6.40
CA MET A 144 4.80 -0.23 -7.26
C MET A 144 5.91 -1.06 -7.91
N TYR A 145 7.03 -0.45 -8.31
CA TYR A 145 8.20 -1.18 -8.80
C TYR A 145 8.72 -2.20 -7.79
N SER A 146 8.77 -1.82 -6.51
CA SER A 146 9.19 -2.74 -5.44
C SER A 146 8.27 -3.95 -5.32
N ALA A 147 6.95 -3.76 -5.41
CA ALA A 147 5.98 -4.84 -5.39
C ALA A 147 6.12 -5.75 -6.63
N LEU A 148 6.11 -5.16 -7.83
CA LEU A 148 6.20 -5.91 -9.08
C LEU A 148 7.53 -6.66 -9.23
N LYS A 149 8.64 -6.08 -8.77
CA LYS A 149 9.95 -6.76 -8.74
C LYS A 149 9.91 -8.01 -7.86
N ASN A 150 9.21 -7.96 -6.74
CA ASN A 150 9.08 -9.12 -5.85
C ASN A 150 8.21 -10.20 -6.48
N GLU A 151 7.09 -9.82 -7.13
CA GLU A 151 6.25 -10.74 -7.91
C GLU A 151 7.04 -11.43 -9.04
N ILE A 152 7.85 -10.68 -9.80
CA ILE A 152 8.72 -11.24 -10.84
C ILE A 152 9.71 -12.26 -10.25
N LYS A 153 10.29 -11.98 -9.08
CA LYS A 153 11.21 -12.93 -8.43
C LYS A 153 10.49 -14.19 -7.95
N GLN A 154 9.30 -14.04 -7.39
CA GLN A 154 8.50 -15.16 -6.88
C GLN A 154 8.00 -16.06 -8.01
N ARG A 155 7.62 -15.49 -9.16
CA ARG A 155 7.20 -16.31 -10.30
C ARG A 155 8.38 -16.98 -11.01
N GLU A 156 9.55 -16.33 -11.11
CA GLU A 156 10.72 -16.88 -11.82
C GLU A 156 11.12 -18.27 -11.29
N SER A 157 10.82 -18.58 -10.02
CA SER A 157 11.04 -19.90 -9.44
C SER A 157 10.00 -20.96 -9.83
N VAL A 158 8.79 -20.55 -10.20
CA VAL A 158 7.68 -21.46 -10.52
C VAL A 158 7.47 -21.53 -12.03
N TRP A 159 7.30 -20.39 -12.70
CA TRP A 159 7.05 -20.25 -14.13
C TRP A 159 8.07 -19.28 -14.76
N PRO A 160 9.07 -19.78 -15.50
CA PRO A 160 10.12 -18.95 -16.08
C PRO A 160 9.64 -18.12 -17.28
N THR A 161 8.63 -18.60 -18.01
CA THR A 161 8.03 -17.92 -19.16
C THR A 161 6.55 -17.68 -18.91
N VAL A 162 6.10 -16.46 -19.20
CA VAL A 162 4.70 -16.07 -19.06
C VAL A 162 4.31 -15.39 -20.36
N TYR A 163 3.22 -15.84 -20.97
CA TYR A 163 2.61 -15.16 -22.10
C TYR A 163 1.51 -14.25 -21.60
N TRP A 164 1.51 -12.99 -22.02
CA TRP A 164 0.47 -12.04 -21.69
C TRP A 164 0.05 -11.25 -22.93
N GLU A 165 -1.25 -11.18 -23.15
CA GLU A 165 -1.86 -10.40 -24.22
C GLU A 165 -3.14 -9.73 -23.69
N LEU A 166 -3.39 -8.48 -24.11
CA LEU A 166 -4.66 -7.81 -23.85
C LEU A 166 -5.61 -8.02 -25.03
N ILE A 167 -6.69 -8.77 -24.81
CA ILE A 167 -7.75 -8.98 -25.80
C ILE A 167 -8.59 -7.72 -25.94
N GLU A 168 -8.73 -7.22 -27.17
CA GLU A 168 -9.54 -6.04 -27.50
C GLU A 168 -10.94 -6.45 -27.99
N PRO A 169 -12.01 -5.62 -27.77
CA PRO A 169 -12.01 -4.21 -27.38
C PRO A 169 -12.25 -3.96 -25.87
N ILE A 170 -11.63 -2.90 -25.35
CA ILE A 170 -11.82 -2.47 -23.96
C ILE A 170 -13.23 -1.90 -23.81
N VAL A 171 -14.08 -2.60 -23.04
CA VAL A 171 -15.51 -2.26 -22.85
C VAL A 171 -15.73 -0.82 -22.42
N LYS A 172 -14.99 -0.34 -21.41
CA LYS A 172 -15.11 1.05 -20.92
C LYS A 172 -13.97 1.44 -19.99
N VAL A 173 -13.25 2.51 -20.34
CA VAL A 173 -12.34 3.21 -19.42
C VAL A 173 -13.06 4.42 -18.83
N ARG A 174 -13.04 4.56 -17.51
CA ARG A 174 -13.62 5.72 -16.82
C ARG A 174 -12.77 6.17 -15.64
N THR A 175 -12.69 7.48 -15.44
CA THR A 175 -12.12 8.06 -14.23
C THR A 175 -13.12 7.90 -13.09
N LEU A 176 -12.75 7.13 -12.06
CA LEU A 176 -13.58 6.97 -10.87
C LEU A 176 -13.39 8.11 -9.88
N ARG A 177 -12.14 8.56 -9.72
CA ARG A 177 -11.77 9.56 -8.72
C ARG A 177 -10.51 10.30 -9.14
N ALA A 178 -10.46 11.59 -8.87
CA ALA A 178 -9.25 12.40 -8.98
C ALA A 178 -8.96 13.06 -7.63
N ARG A 179 -7.70 13.07 -7.21
CA ARG A 179 -7.28 13.68 -5.94
C ARG A 179 -6.02 14.50 -6.14
N LEU A 180 -5.97 15.61 -5.44
CA LEU A 180 -4.80 16.44 -5.35
C LEU A 180 -4.14 16.18 -4.00
N ALA A 181 -2.87 15.78 -4.01
CA ALA A 181 -2.03 15.88 -2.82
C ALA A 181 -1.45 17.28 -2.79
N SER A 182 -1.69 18.02 -1.71
CA SER A 182 -1.02 19.30 -1.48
C SER A 182 0.19 19.05 -0.60
N THR A 183 1.39 19.17 -1.15
CA THR A 183 2.58 19.37 -0.33
C THR A 183 2.60 20.85 0.03
N LYS A 184 2.37 21.19 1.31
CA LYS A 184 2.75 22.54 1.75
C LYS A 184 4.28 22.62 1.59
N PRO A 185 4.82 23.67 0.95
CA PRO A 185 6.25 23.91 0.93
C PRO A 185 6.78 24.12 2.35
#